data_AF-A0A520WMJ7-F1
#
_entry.id   AF-A0A520WMJ7-F1
#
_cell.length_a   1.000
_cell.length_b   1.000
_cell.length_c   1.000
_cell.angle_alpha   90.00
_cell.angle_beta   90.00
_cell.angle_gamma   90.00
#
_symmetry.space_group_name_H-M   'P 1'
#
loop_
_entity.id
_entity.type
_entity.pdbx_description
1 polymer ?
#
loop_
_entity_poly.entity_id
_entity_poly.type
_entity_poly.pdbx_seq_one_letter_code
_entity_poly.pdbx_strand_id
1 'polypeptide(L)' 'MSHRVGVVRFPGTNCEFDTIDAIRALGGDAEVLWHGDPSLKNV' A
#
# COMPACT_ATOMS: atom_id res chain seq x y z
N MET A 1 -13.42 -11.62 4.55
CA MET A 1 -12.64 -10.46 5.04
C MET A 1 -11.37 -10.42 4.21
N SER A 2 -11.20 -9.44 3.32
CA SER A 2 -9.91 -9.23 2.66
C SER A 2 -8.96 -8.59 3.67
N HIS A 3 -7.71 -9.05 3.74
CA HIS A 3 -6.68 -8.36 4.52
C HIS A 3 -6.40 -7.00 3.86
N ARG A 4 -6.29 -5.94 4.68
CA ARG A 4 -5.80 -4.63 4.24
C ARG A 4 -4.29 -4.61 4.30
N VAL A 5 -3.65 -3.99 3.31
CA VAL A 5 -2.20 -3.93 3.18
C VAL A 5 -1.76 -2.48 2.93
N GLY A 6 -0.85 -1.98 3.76
CA GLY A 6 -0.16 -0.72 3.52
C GLY A 6 1.06 -0.90 2.63
N VAL A 7 1.13 -0.14 1.53
CA VAL A 7 2.32 -0.06 0.66
C VAL A 7 3.06 1.23 0.97
N VAL A 8 4.20 1.14 1.65
CA VAL A 8 4.96 2.32 2.08
C VAL A 8 5.77 2.90 0.91
N ARG A 9 5.54 4.17 0.62
CA ARG A 9 6.26 4.96 -0.39
C ARG A 9 7.34 5.83 0.27
N PHE A 10 8.58 5.56 -0.12
CA PHE A 10 9.75 6.41 0.13
C PHE A 10 10.03 7.33 -1.07
N PRO A 11 10.83 8.42 -0.91
CA PRO A 11 11.28 9.23 -2.03
C PRO A 11 12.03 8.36 -3.05
N GLY A 12 11.57 8.33 -4.31
CA GLY A 12 12.15 7.50 -5.37
C GLY A 12 11.61 6.07 -5.45
N THR A 13 10.59 5.72 -4.66
CA THR A 13 9.82 4.50 -4.93
C THR A 13 9.10 4.66 -6.27
N ASN A 14 9.16 3.61 -7.10
CA ASN A 14 8.56 3.63 -8.44
C ASN A 14 7.40 2.63 -8.61
N CYS A 15 7.33 1.63 -7.72
CA CYS A 15 6.46 0.45 -7.89
C CYS A 15 5.31 0.39 -6.88
N GLU A 16 4.98 1.48 -6.19
CA GLU A 16 3.88 1.49 -5.21
C GLU A 16 2.53 1.17 -5.86
N PHE A 17 2.30 1.62 -7.10
CA PHE A 17 1.07 1.32 -7.84
C PHE A 17 1.08 -0.10 -8.40
N ASP A 18 2.21 -0.57 -8.94
CA ASP A 18 2.36 -1.96 -9.38
C ASP A 18 2.08 -2.95 -8.24
N THR A 19 2.54 -2.62 -7.03
CA THR A 19 2.30 -3.42 -5.82
C THR A 19 0.82 -3.43 -5.43
N ILE A 20 0.15 -2.27 -5.47
CA ILE A 20 -1.28 -2.16 -5.23
C ILE A 20 -2.07 -3.02 -6.22
N ASP A 21 -1.73 -2.94 -7.51
CA ASP A 21 -2.44 -3.68 -8.55
C ASP A 21 -2.24 -5.19 -8.39
N ALA A 22 -1.02 -5.64 -8.03
CA ALA A 22 -0.76 -7.04 -7.71
C ALA A 22 -1.60 -7.54 -6.51
N ILE A 23 -1.71 -6.75 -5.44
CA ILE A 23 -2.51 -7.12 -4.25
C ILE A 23 -4.00 -7.22 -4.63
N ARG A 24 -4.51 -6.24 -5.40
CA ARG A 24 -5.91 -6.23 -5.86
C ARG A 24 -6.22 -7.40 -6.78
N ALA A 25 -5.31 -7.77 -7.67
CA ALA A 25 -5.45 -8.94 -8.54
C ALA A 25 -5.56 -10.27 -7.76
N LEU A 26 -4.98 -10.33 -6.55
CA LEU A 26 -5.08 -11.46 -5.63
C LEU A 26 -6.31 -11.39 -4.70
N GLY A 27 -7.19 -10.39 -4.86
CA GLY A 27 -8.39 -10.20 -4.05
C GLY A 27 -8.16 -9.49 -2.71
N GLY A 28 -7.00 -8.86 -2.51
CA GLY A 28 -6.69 -8.02 -1.36
C GLY A 28 -7.12 -6.57 -1.52
N ASP A 29 -7.10 -5.81 -0.41
CA ASP A 29 -7.22 -4.35 -0.41
C ASP A 29 -5.88 -3.71 -0.06
N ALA A 30 -5.53 -2.60 -0.72
CA ALA A 30 -4.23 -1.94 -0.54
C ALA A 30 -4.30 -0.42 -0.68
N GLU A 31 -3.49 0.27 0.12
CA GLU A 31 -3.36 1.73 0.14
C GLU A 31 -1.89 2.17 0.20
N VAL A 32 -1.53 3.25 -0.51
CA VAL A 32 -0.21 3.87 -0.38
C VAL A 32 -0.11 4.64 0.94
N LEU A 33 0.93 4.35 1.71
CA LEU A 33 1.32 5.09 2.91
C LEU A 33 2.55 5.95 2.62
N TRP A 34 2.58 7.18 3.12
CA TRP A 34 3.77 8.01 3.05
C TRP A 34 4.72 7.66 4.20
N HIS A 35 6.01 7.43 3.90
CA HIS A 35 6.98 7.05 4.93
C HIS A 35 7.17 8.09 6.05
N GLY A 36 6.83 9.36 5.80
CA GLY A 36 6.93 10.44 6.76
C GLY A 36 5.67 10.69 7.59
N ASP A 37 4.57 9.98 7.31
CA ASP A 37 3.33 10.14 8.07
C ASP A 37 3.40 9.36 9.39
N PRO A 38 2.88 9.90 10.50
CA PRO A 38 2.88 9.23 11.80
C PRO A 38 1.75 8.18 11.93
N SER A 39 0.89 8.05 10.93
CA SER A 39 -0.30 7.19 10.95
C SER A 39 -0.23 6.14 9.86
N LEU A 40 -0.60 4.91 10.22
CA LEU A 40 -0.80 3.81 9.28
C LEU A 40 -2.23 3.73 8.76
N LYS A 41 -3.10 4.72 9.01
CA LYS A 41 -4.47 4.81 8.46
C LYS A 41 -5.34 3.54 8.66
N ASN A 42 -5.09 2.79 9.72
CA ASN A 42 -5.76 1.52 10.02
C ASN A 42 -5.69 0.51 8.85
N VAL A 43 -4.51 0.38 8.23
CA VAL A 43 -4.15 -0.78 7.42
C VAL A 43 -3.25 -1.75 8.19
#